data_AF-A0A2A5MAQ8-F1
#
_entry.id   AF-A0A2A5MAQ8-F1
#
_cell.length_a   1.000
_cell.length_b   1.000
_cell.length_c   1.000
_cell.angle_alpha   90.00
_cell.angle_beta   90.00
_cell.angle_gamma   90.00
#
_symmetry.space_group_name_H-M   'P 1'
#
loop_
_entity.id
_entity.type
_entity.pdbx_description
1 polymer ?
#
loop_
_entity_poly.entity_id
_entity_poly.type
_entity_poly.pdbx_seq_one_letter_code
_entity_poly.pdbx_strand_id
1 'polypeptide(L)'
;MQIYVSGIHTDVGKTHFSAAFCANFNYDYFKLIQAGTPTDSDFIAKFSPKTKIFKEGIFLQTPASPHLGKIKEKLDYKALDIILPKSKNLLIELAGGLFSP
;
A
#
# COMPACT_ATOMS: atom_id res chain seq x y z
N MET A 1 -8.35 -7.05 -13.52
CA MET A 1 -7.74 -7.97 -12.55
C MET A 1 -7.26 -7.17 -11.36
N GLN A 2 -7.62 -7.58 -10.16
CA GLN A 2 -7.10 -7.03 -8.91
C GLN A 2 -6.33 -8.12 -8.18
N ILE A 3 -5.13 -7.80 -7.70
CA ILE A 3 -4.32 -8.70 -6.87
C ILE A 3 -4.06 -7.98 -5.55
N TYR A 4 -4.39 -8.63 -4.44
CA TYR A 4 -4.13 -8.10 -3.10
C TYR A 4 -2.86 -8.72 -2.55
N VAL A 5 -1.94 -7.87 -2.09
CA VAL A 5 -0.68 -8.28 -1.47
C VAL A 5 -0.79 -8.07 0.04
N SER A 6 -0.89 -9.18 0.77
CA SER A 6 -0.82 -9.25 2.22
C SER A 6 0.50 -9.89 2.65
N GLY A 7 0.95 -9.60 3.86
CA GLY A 7 2.14 -10.20 4.46
C GLY A 7 1.82 -10.79 5.82
N ILE A 8 2.62 -11.72 6.32
CA ILE A 8 2.43 -12.26 7.68
C ILE A 8 2.85 -11.27 8.76
N HIS A 9 3.72 -10.31 8.41
CA HIS A 9 4.23 -9.28 9.30
C HIS A 9 4.58 -8.00 8.50
N THR A 10 4.91 -6.93 9.23
CA THR A 10 5.63 -5.79 8.65
C THR A 10 7.03 -6.23 8.24
N ASP A 11 7.59 -5.59 7.21
CA ASP A 11 8.95 -5.82 6.67
C ASP A 11 9.25 -7.21 6.09
N VAL A 12 8.23 -8.03 5.84
CA VAL A 12 8.37 -9.33 5.15
C VAL A 12 8.69 -9.21 3.65
N GLY A 13 8.94 -8.00 3.14
CA GLY A 13 9.26 -7.76 1.74
C GLY A 13 8.07 -7.51 0.80
N LYS A 14 6.89 -7.13 1.31
CA LYS A 14 5.70 -6.82 0.49
C LYS A 14 6.01 -5.80 -0.62
N THR A 15 6.58 -4.66 -0.27
CA THR A 15 6.88 -3.59 -1.24
C THR A 15 7.93 -4.02 -2.28
N HIS A 16 8.86 -4.89 -1.89
CA HIS A 16 9.86 -5.46 -2.81
C HIS A 16 9.19 -6.39 -3.82
N PHE A 17 8.30 -7.27 -3.34
CA PHE A 17 7.46 -8.11 -4.20
C PHE A 17 6.59 -7.25 -5.12
N SER A 18 5.90 -6.23 -4.60
CA SER A 18 5.06 -5.32 -5.37
C SER A 18 5.84 -4.63 -6.49
N ALA A 19 7.06 -4.12 -6.22
CA ALA A 19 7.91 -3.50 -7.23
C ALA A 19 8.27 -4.50 -8.35
N ALA A 20 8.77 -5.68 -7.98
CA ALA A 20 9.15 -6.70 -8.95
C ALA A 20 7.94 -7.19 -9.76
N PHE A 21 6.80 -7.40 -9.12
CA PHE A 21 5.59 -7.88 -9.77
C PHE A 21 5.04 -6.84 -10.76
N CYS A 22 4.90 -5.59 -10.34
CA CYS A 22 4.42 -4.52 -11.22
C CYS A 22 5.35 -4.31 -12.42
N ALA A 23 6.68 -4.37 -12.22
CA ALA A 23 7.67 -4.22 -13.28
C ALA A 23 7.57 -5.33 -14.35
N ASN A 24 7.37 -6.58 -13.93
CA ASN A 24 7.41 -7.73 -14.83
C ASN A 24 6.05 -8.05 -15.49
N PHE A 25 4.94 -7.70 -14.83
CA PHE A 25 3.60 -8.09 -15.28
C PHE A 25 2.73 -6.92 -15.74
N ASN A 26 3.28 -5.69 -15.82
CA ASN A 26 2.56 -4.48 -16.20
C ASN A 26 1.28 -4.28 -15.37
N TYR A 27 1.46 -4.29 -14.05
CA TYR A 27 0.42 -3.90 -13.10
C TYR A 27 0.66 -2.47 -12.62
N ASP A 28 -0.43 -1.74 -12.44
CA ASP A 28 -0.42 -0.47 -11.71
C ASP A 28 -0.36 -0.74 -10.20
N TYR A 29 0.21 0.19 -9.44
CA TYR A 29 0.40 0.06 -8.00
C TYR A 29 -0.56 0.95 -7.22
N PHE A 30 -1.13 0.42 -6.15
CA PHE A 30 -1.90 1.17 -5.16
C PHE A 30 -1.65 0.64 -3.76
N LYS A 31 -1.30 1.54 -2.83
CA LYS A 31 -1.20 1.23 -1.40
C LYS A 31 -2.51 1.61 -0.72
N LEU A 32 -3.15 0.64 -0.04
CA LEU A 32 -4.45 0.88 0.60
C LEU A 32 -4.33 1.91 1.74
N ILE A 33 -3.36 1.67 2.64
CA ILE A 33 -3.03 2.57 3.75
C ILE A 33 -1.51 2.70 3.80
N GLN A 34 -1.02 3.94 3.75
CA GLN A 34 0.39 4.29 3.94
C GLN A 34 0.55 4.87 5.34
N ALA A 35 1.59 4.46 6.06
CA ALA A 35 1.93 5.01 7.37
C ALA A 35 3.38 5.49 7.38
N GLY A 36 3.58 6.77 7.67
CA GLY A 36 4.88 7.41 7.72
C GLY A 36 5.56 7.59 6.36
N THR A 37 6.78 8.13 6.43
CA THR A 37 7.70 8.35 5.33
C THR A 37 9.08 7.73 5.64
N PRO A 38 9.90 7.38 4.63
CA PRO A 38 9.59 7.37 3.19
C PRO A 38 8.45 6.40 2.84
N THR A 39 7.72 6.69 1.76
CA THR A 39 6.52 5.92 1.41
C THR A 39 6.86 4.67 0.61
N ASP A 40 5.96 3.69 0.62
CA ASP A 40 6.09 2.54 -0.27
C ASP A 40 6.03 2.97 -1.75
N SER A 41 5.24 3.99 -2.08
CA SER A 41 5.21 4.60 -3.40
C SER A 41 6.58 5.16 -3.83
N ASP A 42 7.35 5.76 -2.93
CA ASP A 42 8.73 6.21 -3.22
C ASP A 42 9.63 5.03 -3.58
N PHE A 43 9.46 3.90 -2.87
CA PHE A 43 10.18 2.67 -3.18
C PHE A 43 9.78 2.11 -4.56
N ILE A 44 8.49 2.03 -4.87
CA ILE A 44 8.01 1.57 -6.18
C ILE A 44 8.51 2.48 -7.29
N ALA A 45 8.47 3.80 -7.11
CA ALA A 45 8.95 4.76 -8.10
C ALA A 45 10.45 4.59 -8.39
N LYS A 46 11.23 4.27 -7.36
CA LYS A 46 12.68 4.03 -7.48
C LYS A 46 13.00 2.72 -8.19
N PHE A 47 12.31 1.62 -7.84
CA PHE A 47 12.69 0.26 -8.29
C PHE A 47 11.83 -0.28 -9.45
N SER A 48 10.70 0.36 -9.75
CA SER A 48 9.86 0.10 -10.90
C SER A 48 9.39 1.42 -11.55
N PRO A 49 10.32 2.18 -12.16
CA PRO A 49 10.06 3.55 -12.62
C PRO A 49 9.03 3.68 -13.74
N LYS A 50 8.66 2.57 -14.40
CA LYS A 50 7.62 2.52 -15.43
C LYS A 50 6.24 2.16 -14.86
N THR A 51 6.16 1.73 -13.61
CA THR A 51 4.88 1.41 -12.97
C THR A 51 4.10 2.69 -12.74
N LYS A 52 2.85 2.71 -13.20
CA LYS A 52 1.92 3.75 -12.83
C LYS A 52 1.52 3.56 -11.37
N ILE A 53 1.78 4.58 -10.56
CA ILE A 53 1.49 4.60 -9.13
C ILE A 53 0.26 5.47 -8.91
N PHE A 54 -0.77 4.91 -8.28
CA PHE A 54 -1.90 5.68 -7.79
C PHE A 54 -1.59 6.23 -6.40
N LYS A 55 -2.18 7.38 -6.07
CA LYS A 55 -2.15 7.93 -4.72
C LYS A 55 -2.70 6.90 -3.74
N GLU A 56 -2.07 6.78 -2.57
CA GLU A 56 -2.54 5.94 -1.48
C GLU A 56 -3.99 6.27 -1.07
N GLY A 57 -4.70 5.26 -0.58
CA GLY A 57 -6.08 5.43 -0.12
C GLY A 57 -6.16 6.32 1.12
N ILE A 58 -5.38 5.97 2.14
CA ILE A 58 -5.20 6.75 3.36
C ILE A 58 -3.71 6.94 3.61
N PHE A 59 -3.32 8.17 3.96
CA PHE A 59 -1.98 8.48 4.43
C PHE A 59 -2.04 8.85 5.93
N LEU A 60 -1.25 8.15 6.72
CA LEU A 60 -1.04 8.41 8.15
C LEU A 60 0.35 9.03 8.31
N GLN A 61 0.44 10.18 8.98
CA GLN A 61 1.72 10.83 9.25
C GLN A 61 2.56 10.05 10.27
N THR A 62 1.89 9.38 11.20
CA THR A 62 2.51 8.60 12.27
C THR A 62 3.14 7.33 11.68
N PRO A 63 4.45 7.11 11.82
CA PRO A 63 5.13 5.89 11.37
C PRO A 63 4.86 4.74 12.37
N ALA A 64 3.63 4.24 12.38
CA ALA A 64 3.17 3.16 13.25
C ALA A 64 2.20 2.23 12.52
N SER A 65 1.71 1.18 13.19
CA SER A 65 0.64 0.36 12.62
C SER A 65 -0.60 1.22 12.28
N PRO A 66 -1.36 0.86 11.23
CA PRO A 66 -2.53 1.64 10.80
C PRO A 66 -3.52 1.96 11.92
N HIS A 67 -3.79 0.98 12.77
CA HIS A 67 -4.63 1.13 13.96
C HIS A 67 -4.09 2.20 14.94
N LEU A 68 -2.79 2.14 15.27
CA LEU A 68 -2.20 3.11 16.20
C LEU A 68 -2.10 4.51 15.57
N GLY A 69 -1.78 4.59 14.28
CA GLY A 69 -1.77 5.85 13.53
C GLY A 69 -3.16 6.49 13.48
N LYS A 70 -4.20 5.70 13.18
CA LYS A 70 -5.60 6.14 13.20
C LYS A 70 -5.97 6.77 14.55
N ILE A 71 -5.63 6.12 15.66
CA ILE A 71 -5.91 6.62 17.02
C ILE A 71 -5.14 7.92 17.31
N LYS A 72 -3.83 7.96 17.02
CA LYS A 72 -2.98 9.12 17.31
C LYS A 72 -3.38 10.35 16.51
N GLU A 73 -3.77 10.15 15.26
CA GLU A 73 -4.17 11.22 14.34
C GLU A 73 -5.66 11.56 14.44
N LYS A 74 -6.42 10.86 15.32
CA LYS A 74 -7.86 11.06 15.52
C LYS A 74 -8.66 10.97 14.21
N LEU A 75 -8.26 10.06 13.34
CA LEU A 75 -8.94 9.80 12.07
C LEU A 75 -10.01 8.75 12.26
N ASP A 76 -11.13 8.88 11.55
CA ASP A 76 -12.15 7.85 11.50
C ASP A 76 -12.43 7.42 10.06
N TYR A 77 -11.70 6.40 9.61
CA TYR A 77 -11.92 5.73 8.33
C TYR A 77 -12.20 4.25 8.58
N LYS A 78 -12.96 3.64 7.69
CA LYS A 78 -13.11 2.18 7.58
C LYS A 78 -12.36 1.74 6.33
N ALA A 79 -11.51 0.72 6.46
CA ALA A 79 -10.69 0.25 5.34
C ALA A 79 -11.54 -0.18 4.12
N LEU A 80 -12.74 -0.72 4.36
CA LEU A 80 -13.68 -1.14 3.31
C LEU A 80 -14.32 0.03 2.55
N ASP A 81 -14.27 1.25 3.09
CA ASP A 81 -14.84 2.45 2.45
C ASP A 81 -13.80 3.15 1.55
N ILE A 82 -12.55 2.67 1.52
CA ILE A 82 -11.48 3.24 0.70
C ILE A 82 -11.76 2.95 -0.77
N ILE A 83 -11.93 4.02 -1.56
CA ILE A 83 -12.21 3.92 -3.00
C ILE A 83 -10.94 3.46 -3.73
N LEU A 84 -11.05 2.33 -4.41
CA LEU A 84 -9.98 1.79 -5.24
C LEU A 84 -9.90 2.54 -6.59
N PRO A 85 -8.69 2.79 -7.12
CA PRO A 85 -8.53 3.39 -8.43
C PRO A 85 -9.02 2.46 -9.56
N LYS A 86 -9.52 3.05 -10.64
CA LYS A 86 -9.90 2.30 -11.85
C LYS A 86 -8.67 1.96 -12.67
N SER A 87 -8.30 0.69 -12.70
CA SER A 87 -7.25 0.15 -13.57
C SER A 87 -7.61 -1.25 -14.06
N LYS A 88 -7.12 -1.61 -15.26
CA LYS A 88 -7.29 -2.95 -15.82
C LYS A 88 -6.52 -3.99 -15.01
N ASN A 89 -5.30 -3.69 -14.57
CA ASN A 89 -4.42 -4.57 -13.80
C ASN A 89 -3.89 -3.79 -12.59
N LEU A 90 -4.46 -4.05 -11.41
CA LEU A 90 -4.13 -3.31 -10.19
C LEU A 90 -3.58 -4.25 -9.13
N LEU A 91 -2.36 -3.95 -8.65
CA LEU A 91 -1.81 -4.52 -7.44
C LEU A 91 -2.18 -3.61 -6.27
N ILE A 92 -2.86 -4.17 -5.29
CA ILE A 92 -3.33 -3.50 -4.08
C ILE A 92 -2.51 -4.02 -2.91
N GLU A 93 -1.59 -3.20 -2.42
CA GLU A 93 -0.76 -3.57 -1.28
C GLU A 93 -1.42 -3.14 0.03
N LEU A 94 -1.59 -4.12 0.93
CA LEU A 94 -2.15 -3.89 2.27
C LEU A 94 -1.07 -3.37 3.24
N ALA A 95 -1.50 -2.68 4.28
CA ALA A 95 -0.63 -2.24 5.35
C ALA A 95 -0.43 -3.34 6.41
N GLY A 96 0.74 -3.35 7.06
CA GLY A 96 1.02 -4.26 8.17
C GLY A 96 1.04 -5.75 7.80
N GLY A 97 0.74 -6.60 8.78
CA GLY A 97 0.50 -8.03 8.61
C GLY A 97 -0.98 -8.35 8.34
N LEU A 98 -1.27 -9.59 7.93
CA LEU A 98 -2.63 -10.05 7.58
C LEU A 98 -3.62 -9.87 8.75
N PHE A 99 -3.15 -10.06 9.98
CA PHE A 99 -3.93 -9.88 11.21
C PHE A 99 -3.64 -8.54 11.90
N SER A 100 -3.03 -7.58 11.18
CA SER A 100 -2.94 -6.21 11.70
C SER A 100 -4.35 -5.63 11.74
N PRO A 101 -4.80 -5.10 12.89
CA PRO A 101 -6.14 -4.56 13.04
C PRO A 101 -6.37 -3.29 12.20
#